data_AF-A0A356B390-F1
#
_entry.id   AF-A0A356B390-F1
#
_cell.length_a   1.000
_cell.length_b   1.000
_cell.length_c   1.000
_cell.angle_alpha   90.00
_cell.angle_beta   90.00
_cell.angle_gamma   90.00
#
_symmetry.space_group_name_H-M   'P 1'
#
loop_
_entity.id
_entity.type
_entity.pdbx_description
1 polymer ?
#
loop_
_entity_poly.entity_id
_entity_poly.type
_entity_poly.pdbx_seq_one_letter_code
_entity_poly.pdbx_strand_id
1 'polypeptide(L)'
;NDPDRMTFETDEFYLKSPEEMSIRFPNVPEAIENTVKIADMCNVELDFSTHHLPEYTLPENADAYELLEELAYEGMVRKYGEDSLGEEAVVGRLEYELSVIRQMGYVDYFLIVWDYIKYARDNHITVGPGRGSAAGCLVSYCLDIITVDPLRHDLIFERFLNPERVSMPDIDSDFSSFGRQQVIDYVVNKYGQDNVAQIVTFGTLGARATIRDVGRAMGIPNSRVDTMAKMMPSMGRVSIEEAIDQNPQLKKIYQEDMEIRELFDMSMQIEGMPRHSSVHASGIVVSKDAIDNYVPLKKVEGNMVTMFTMNELEELGLLKMDFLGLKNLDVIDQSVKIIKSNR
;
A
#
# COMPACT_ATOMS: atom_id res chain seq x y z
N ASN A 1 12.05 2.09 -38.81
CA ASN A 1 12.92 3.17 -39.33
C ASN A 1 12.13 4.44 -39.53
N ASP A 2 11.91 5.15 -38.43
CA ASP A 2 11.33 6.49 -38.44
C ASP A 2 12.47 7.49 -38.22
N PRO A 3 12.77 8.38 -39.20
CA PRO A 3 13.85 9.37 -39.09
C PRO A 3 13.53 10.50 -38.11
N ASP A 4 12.25 10.74 -37.79
CA ASP A 4 11.80 11.83 -36.92
C ASP A 4 11.59 11.37 -35.46
N ARG A 5 11.89 10.09 -35.15
CA ARG A 5 11.78 9.56 -33.80
C ARG A 5 12.75 10.29 -32.86
N MET A 6 12.36 10.42 -31.59
CA MET A 6 13.26 10.93 -30.56
C MET A 6 14.52 10.06 -30.49
N THR A 7 15.68 10.67 -30.73
CA THR A 7 16.99 10.03 -30.64
C THR A 7 17.93 10.85 -29.77
N PHE A 8 18.79 10.18 -29.03
CA PHE A 8 19.94 10.82 -28.40
C PHE A 8 20.98 11.19 -29.47
N GLU A 9 21.76 12.25 -29.22
CA GLU A 9 22.81 12.70 -30.15
C GLU A 9 24.00 11.72 -30.21
N THR A 10 24.19 10.91 -29.16
CA THR A 10 25.29 9.95 -29.03
C THR A 10 24.84 8.74 -28.20
N ASP A 11 25.61 7.66 -28.27
CA ASP A 11 25.40 6.44 -27.46
C ASP A 11 26.19 6.49 -26.13
N GLU A 12 26.53 7.70 -25.67
CA GLU A 12 27.48 7.92 -24.57
C GLU A 12 26.81 8.14 -23.20
N PHE A 13 25.50 7.90 -23.12
CA PHE A 13 24.67 8.09 -21.92
C PHE A 13 24.59 6.81 -21.08
N TYR A 14 25.73 6.36 -20.57
CA TYR A 14 25.83 5.27 -19.61
C TYR A 14 26.73 5.67 -18.44
N LEU A 15 26.72 4.86 -17.37
CA LEU A 15 27.59 5.07 -16.23
C LEU A 15 29.04 4.69 -16.60
N LYS A 16 29.82 5.70 -16.96
CA LYS A 16 31.22 5.55 -17.36
C LYS A 16 32.14 5.21 -16.20
N SER A 17 33.23 4.51 -16.50
CA SER A 17 34.31 4.26 -15.55
C SER A 17 35.10 5.54 -15.25
N PRO A 18 35.82 5.60 -14.10
CA PRO A 18 36.73 6.71 -13.80
C PRO A 18 37.77 6.96 -14.89
N GLU A 19 38.29 5.91 -15.55
CA GLU A 19 39.26 6.01 -16.64
C GLU A 19 38.64 6.63 -17.89
N GLU A 20 37.45 6.18 -18.28
CA GLU A 20 36.70 6.74 -19.41
C GLU A 20 36.40 8.23 -19.19
N MET A 21 36.05 8.61 -17.96
CA MET A 21 35.83 10.00 -17.58
C MET A 21 37.13 10.82 -17.58
N SER A 22 38.23 10.26 -17.10
CA SER A 22 39.54 10.93 -17.08
C SER A 22 40.05 11.26 -18.49
N ILE A 23 39.86 10.34 -19.45
CA ILE A 23 40.19 10.58 -20.86
C ILE A 23 39.35 11.73 -21.46
N ARG A 24 38.12 11.93 -20.98
CA ARG A 24 37.21 12.98 -21.47
C ARG A 24 37.48 14.36 -20.89
N PHE A 25 38.09 14.45 -19.70
CA PHE A 25 38.42 15.72 -19.04
C PHE A 25 39.94 15.94 -18.85
N PRO A 26 40.78 15.77 -19.91
CA PRO A 26 42.23 15.79 -19.76
C PRO A 26 42.79 17.16 -19.38
N ASN A 27 42.08 18.24 -19.74
CA ASN A 27 42.51 19.61 -19.49
C ASN A 27 41.92 20.19 -18.18
N VAL A 28 41.01 19.47 -17.52
CA VAL A 28 40.31 19.92 -16.31
C VAL A 28 40.15 18.76 -15.32
N PRO A 29 41.26 18.17 -14.83
CA PRO A 29 41.20 17.04 -13.89
C PRO A 29 40.45 17.41 -12.59
N GLU A 30 40.53 18.68 -12.19
CA GLU A 30 39.80 19.25 -11.07
C GLU A 30 38.27 19.13 -11.19
N ALA A 31 37.71 19.00 -12.40
CA ALA A 31 36.28 18.71 -12.58
C ALA A 31 35.90 17.33 -12.01
N ILE A 32 36.77 16.32 -12.20
CA ILE A 32 36.59 14.98 -11.64
C ILE A 32 36.84 15.00 -10.13
N GLU A 33 37.90 15.67 -9.67
CA GLU A 33 38.18 15.76 -8.23
C GLU A 33 37.04 16.43 -7.46
N ASN A 34 36.40 17.44 -8.05
CA ASN A 34 35.28 18.14 -7.42
C ASN A 34 34.03 17.26 -7.28
N THR A 35 33.82 16.22 -8.11
CA THR A 35 32.69 15.30 -7.90
C THR A 35 32.86 14.52 -6.61
N VAL A 36 34.08 14.11 -6.28
CA VAL A 36 34.42 13.43 -5.01
C VAL A 36 34.23 14.38 -3.84
N LYS A 37 34.75 15.62 -3.95
CA LYS A 37 34.57 16.63 -2.89
C LYS A 37 33.09 16.90 -2.61
N ILE A 38 32.26 17.03 -3.66
CA ILE A 38 30.82 17.22 -3.51
C ILE A 38 30.18 15.98 -2.86
N ALA A 39 30.55 14.78 -3.30
CA ALA A 39 30.06 13.54 -2.70
C ALA A 39 30.39 13.47 -1.20
N ASP A 40 31.61 13.82 -0.81
CA ASP A 40 32.05 13.86 0.60
C ASP A 40 31.29 14.91 1.44
N MET A 41 30.82 15.99 0.79
CA MET A 41 30.01 17.02 1.45
C MET A 41 28.54 16.63 1.61
N CYS A 42 28.02 15.70 0.81
CA CYS A 42 26.63 15.27 0.81
C CYS A 42 26.37 14.21 1.89
N ASN A 43 25.94 14.66 3.07
CA ASN A 43 25.62 13.79 4.21
C ASN A 43 24.12 13.90 4.53
N VAL A 44 23.32 12.97 3.99
CA VAL A 44 21.88 12.88 4.24
C VAL A 44 21.62 11.63 5.08
N GLU A 45 21.04 11.82 6.26
CA GLU A 45 20.58 10.74 7.13
C GLU A 45 19.07 10.57 6.97
N LEU A 46 18.65 9.33 6.71
CA LEU A 46 17.23 8.96 6.66
C LEU A 46 16.93 8.16 7.93
N ASP A 47 15.88 8.57 8.64
CA ASP A 47 15.42 7.90 9.85
C ASP A 47 14.37 6.84 9.50
N PHE A 48 14.70 5.58 9.75
CA PHE A 48 13.83 4.42 9.58
C PHE A 48 13.43 3.78 10.92
N SER A 49 13.76 4.44 12.03
CA SER A 49 13.56 3.94 13.38
C SER A 49 12.41 4.64 14.10
N THR A 50 12.18 5.91 13.80
CA THR A 50 11.09 6.68 14.38
C THR A 50 9.76 6.29 13.72
N HIS A 51 8.71 6.16 14.53
CA HIS A 51 7.35 5.95 14.05
C HIS A 51 6.61 7.29 14.07
N HIS A 52 6.05 7.68 12.93
CA HIS A 52 5.28 8.90 12.74
C HIS A 52 3.80 8.57 12.82
N LEU A 53 3.37 8.20 14.03
CA LEU A 53 1.97 7.87 14.29
C LEU A 53 1.09 9.13 14.24
N PRO A 54 -0.10 9.05 13.67
CA PRO A 54 -1.08 10.13 13.76
C PRO A 54 -1.59 10.29 15.19
N GLU A 55 -2.01 11.50 15.53
CA GLU A 55 -2.54 11.85 16.85
C GLU A 55 -4.06 11.99 16.80
N TYR A 56 -4.77 11.39 17.77
CA TYR A 56 -6.21 11.56 17.88
C TYR A 56 -6.52 12.78 18.75
N THR A 57 -6.85 13.91 18.11
CA THR A 57 -7.07 15.17 18.84
C THR A 57 -8.36 15.12 19.67
N LEU A 58 -8.21 15.29 20.99
CA LEU A 58 -9.30 15.41 21.95
C LEU A 58 -9.47 16.85 22.46
N PRO A 59 -10.66 17.23 22.98
CA PRO A 59 -10.83 18.48 23.71
C PRO A 59 -9.85 18.60 24.90
N GLU A 60 -9.48 19.84 25.28
CA GLU A 60 -8.48 20.09 26.33
C GLU A 60 -8.75 19.31 27.62
N ASN A 61 -7.73 18.57 28.08
CA ASN A 61 -7.69 17.72 29.29
C ASN A 61 -8.35 16.34 29.22
N ALA A 62 -8.74 15.84 28.05
CA ALA A 62 -9.15 14.45 27.89
C ALA A 62 -7.95 13.54 27.56
N ASP A 63 -7.87 12.38 28.19
CA ASP A 63 -6.84 11.37 27.95
C ASP A 63 -7.31 10.35 26.91
N ALA A 64 -6.48 10.10 25.89
CA ALA A 64 -6.81 9.18 24.81
C ALA A 64 -6.96 7.73 25.30
N TYR A 65 -6.16 7.32 26.30
CA TYR A 65 -6.25 5.98 26.84
C TYR A 65 -7.53 5.81 27.66
N GLU A 66 -7.89 6.78 28.50
CA GLU A 66 -9.17 6.78 29.24
C GLU A 66 -10.37 6.69 28.30
N LEU A 67 -10.37 7.44 27.19
CA LEU A 67 -11.44 7.34 26.18
C LEU A 67 -11.47 5.94 25.53
N LEU A 68 -10.32 5.40 25.15
CA LEU A 68 -10.25 4.07 24.54
C LEU A 68 -10.77 2.99 25.50
N GLU A 69 -10.39 3.09 26.77
CA GLU A 69 -10.82 2.19 27.84
C GLU A 69 -12.34 2.27 28.04
N GLU A 70 -12.90 3.49 28.17
CA GLU A 70 -14.35 3.71 28.30
C GLU A 70 -15.12 3.08 27.12
N LEU A 71 -14.70 3.38 25.88
CA LEU A 71 -15.33 2.83 24.66
C LEU A 71 -15.25 1.30 24.60
N ALA A 72 -14.14 0.72 25.05
CA ALA A 72 -13.92 -0.72 25.07
C ALA A 72 -14.83 -1.41 26.09
N TYR A 73 -14.95 -0.88 27.32
CA TYR A 73 -15.85 -1.41 28.34
C TYR A 73 -17.32 -1.26 27.96
N GLU A 74 -17.72 -0.10 27.44
CA GLU A 74 -19.09 0.07 26.92
C GLU A 74 -19.38 -0.92 25.79
N GLY A 75 -18.42 -1.11 24.88
CA GLY A 75 -18.48 -2.09 23.81
C GLY A 75 -18.67 -3.52 24.33
N MET A 76 -17.88 -3.90 25.34
CA MET A 76 -17.99 -5.21 25.99
C MET A 76 -19.39 -5.43 26.56
N VAL A 77 -19.93 -4.46 27.31
CA VAL A 77 -21.29 -4.55 27.88
C VAL A 77 -22.35 -4.63 26.77
N ARG A 78 -22.20 -3.88 25.67
CA ARG A 78 -23.13 -3.97 24.52
C ARG A 78 -23.11 -5.35 23.84
N LYS A 79 -21.95 -6.02 23.79
CA LYS A 79 -21.77 -7.30 23.08
C LYS A 79 -22.11 -8.52 23.93
N TYR A 80 -21.72 -8.51 25.20
CA TYR A 80 -21.81 -9.65 26.12
C TYR A 80 -22.82 -9.46 27.25
N GLY A 81 -23.37 -8.24 27.43
CA GLY A 81 -24.31 -7.90 28.51
C GLY A 81 -23.62 -7.44 29.80
N GLU A 82 -24.39 -6.90 30.76
CA GLU A 82 -23.86 -6.40 32.03
C GLU A 82 -23.21 -7.51 32.89
N ASP A 83 -23.71 -8.75 32.80
CA ASP A 83 -23.18 -9.90 33.54
C ASP A 83 -21.72 -10.21 33.17
N SER A 84 -21.27 -9.81 31.97
CA SER A 84 -19.89 -10.00 31.51
C SER A 84 -18.84 -9.25 32.33
N LEU A 85 -19.24 -8.22 33.09
CA LEU A 85 -18.36 -7.50 34.02
C LEU A 85 -17.80 -8.40 35.13
N GLY A 86 -18.45 -9.54 35.40
CA GLY A 86 -17.97 -10.56 36.35
C GLY A 86 -17.24 -11.73 35.70
N GLU A 87 -17.14 -11.78 34.36
CA GLU A 87 -16.54 -12.91 33.64
C GLU A 87 -15.04 -12.68 33.40
N GLU A 88 -14.20 -13.38 34.19
CA GLU A 88 -12.74 -13.27 34.12
C GLU A 88 -12.17 -13.53 32.71
N ALA A 89 -12.80 -14.41 31.94
CA ALA A 89 -12.38 -14.71 30.57
C ALA A 89 -12.53 -13.51 29.61
N VAL A 90 -13.55 -12.67 29.79
CA VAL A 90 -13.82 -11.52 28.93
C VAL A 90 -13.07 -10.30 29.45
N VAL A 91 -13.24 -9.97 30.73
CA VAL A 91 -12.61 -8.80 31.37
C VAL A 91 -11.09 -8.96 31.38
N GLY A 92 -10.57 -10.13 31.76
CA GLY A 92 -9.13 -10.37 31.80
C GLY A 92 -8.49 -10.29 30.42
N ARG A 93 -9.20 -10.73 29.36
CA ARG A 93 -8.71 -10.56 27.98
C ARG A 93 -8.72 -9.09 27.58
N LEU A 94 -9.78 -8.34 27.87
CA LEU A 94 -9.91 -6.94 27.52
C LEU A 94 -8.82 -6.09 28.18
N GLU A 95 -8.62 -6.26 29.49
CA GLU A 95 -7.61 -5.54 30.27
C GLU A 95 -6.19 -5.85 29.80
N TYR A 96 -5.90 -7.12 29.51
CA TYR A 96 -4.62 -7.51 28.93
C TYR A 96 -4.39 -6.82 27.59
N GLU A 97 -5.34 -6.88 26.65
CA GLU A 97 -5.19 -6.23 25.35
C GLU A 97 -5.03 -4.72 25.46
N LEU A 98 -5.84 -4.04 26.29
CA LEU A 98 -5.73 -2.60 26.56
C LEU A 98 -4.35 -2.23 27.11
N SER A 99 -3.82 -3.04 28.05
CA SER A 99 -2.50 -2.82 28.63
C SER A 99 -1.38 -2.91 27.59
N VAL A 100 -1.45 -3.88 26.67
CA VAL A 100 -0.47 -4.05 25.60
C VAL A 100 -0.57 -2.91 24.59
N ILE A 101 -1.79 -2.50 24.19
CA ILE A 101 -2.02 -1.36 23.29
C ILE A 101 -1.42 -0.08 23.86
N ARG A 102 -1.61 0.16 25.18
CA ARG A 102 -1.03 1.30 25.89
C ARG A 102 0.50 1.23 25.93
N GLN A 103 1.05 0.07 26.30
CA GLN A 103 2.49 -0.12 26.41
C GLN A 103 3.21 0.10 25.07
N MET A 104 2.59 -0.31 23.97
CA MET A 104 3.18 -0.18 22.63
C MET A 104 2.88 1.17 21.95
N GLY A 105 2.06 2.04 22.56
CA GLY A 105 1.81 3.39 22.04
C GLY A 105 0.81 3.45 20.87
N TYR A 106 -0.11 2.48 20.76
CA TYR A 106 -1.08 2.42 19.66
C TYR A 106 -2.48 2.91 20.02
N VAL A 107 -2.62 3.65 21.12
CA VAL A 107 -3.91 4.17 21.61
C VAL A 107 -4.58 5.05 20.56
N ASP A 108 -3.86 6.07 20.06
CA ASP A 108 -4.37 6.99 19.04
C ASP A 108 -4.77 6.27 17.76
N TYR A 109 -3.99 5.27 17.36
CA TYR A 109 -4.28 4.47 16.19
C TYR A 109 -5.65 3.77 16.30
N PHE A 110 -5.92 3.11 17.43
CA PHE A 110 -7.21 2.46 17.67
C PHE A 110 -8.37 3.46 17.66
N LEU A 111 -8.18 4.66 18.25
CA LEU A 111 -9.20 5.71 18.24
C LEU A 111 -9.46 6.25 16.84
N ILE A 112 -8.42 6.45 16.02
CA ILE A 112 -8.57 6.89 14.64
C ILE A 112 -9.35 5.86 13.82
N VAL A 113 -9.01 4.57 13.98
CA VAL A 113 -9.69 3.47 13.30
C VAL A 113 -11.15 3.35 13.73
N TRP A 114 -11.41 3.39 15.03
CA TRP A 114 -12.76 3.42 15.57
C TRP A 114 -13.57 4.58 15.00
N ASP A 115 -12.98 5.77 14.95
CA ASP A 115 -13.67 6.99 14.59
C ASP A 115 -14.15 6.99 13.13
N TYR A 116 -13.30 6.63 12.16
CA TYR A 116 -13.75 6.59 10.77
C TYR A 116 -14.72 5.42 10.51
N ILE A 117 -14.61 4.30 11.25
CA ILE A 117 -15.57 3.19 11.15
C ILE A 117 -16.92 3.58 11.73
N LYS A 118 -16.92 4.28 12.87
CA LYS A 118 -18.13 4.84 13.47
C LYS A 118 -18.79 5.83 12.52
N TYR A 119 -18.04 6.77 11.96
CA TYR A 119 -18.54 7.70 10.94
C TYR A 119 -19.18 6.95 9.76
N ALA A 120 -18.52 5.91 9.25
CA ALA A 120 -19.06 5.11 8.15
C ALA A 120 -20.41 4.47 8.53
N ARG A 121 -20.50 3.84 9.71
CA ARG A 121 -21.75 3.21 10.19
C ARG A 121 -22.86 4.23 10.41
N ASP A 122 -22.56 5.37 11.03
CA ASP A 122 -23.51 6.45 11.32
C ASP A 122 -24.05 7.10 10.03
N ASN A 123 -23.24 7.13 8.97
CA ASN A 123 -23.63 7.64 7.64
C ASN A 123 -24.15 6.53 6.70
N HIS A 124 -24.52 5.37 7.25
CA HIS A 124 -25.09 4.24 6.50
C HIS A 124 -24.18 3.69 5.38
N ILE A 125 -22.87 3.83 5.55
CA ILE A 125 -21.85 3.20 4.72
C ILE A 125 -21.58 1.81 5.27
N THR A 126 -21.80 0.78 4.46
CA THR A 126 -21.56 -0.61 4.87
C THR A 126 -20.08 -0.85 5.09
N VAL A 127 -19.73 -1.30 6.29
CA VAL A 127 -18.38 -1.73 6.67
C VAL A 127 -18.34 -3.25 6.72
N GLY A 128 -17.27 -3.84 6.21
CA GLY A 128 -17.05 -5.27 6.26
C GLY A 128 -16.81 -5.79 7.69
N PRO A 129 -16.71 -7.12 7.86
CA PRO A 129 -16.51 -7.73 9.17
C PRO A 129 -15.12 -7.54 9.78
N GLY A 130 -14.19 -6.92 9.03
CA GLY A 130 -12.75 -6.87 9.33
C GLY A 130 -11.98 -7.97 8.60
N ARG A 131 -10.71 -7.70 8.27
CA ARG A 131 -9.79 -8.67 7.64
C ARG A 131 -8.46 -8.74 8.39
N GLY A 132 -7.65 -9.73 8.03
CA GLY A 132 -6.31 -9.91 8.57
C GLY A 132 -6.29 -10.36 10.03
N SER A 133 -5.20 -10.05 10.72
CA SER A 133 -4.98 -10.43 12.11
C SER A 133 -5.83 -9.62 13.09
N ALA A 134 -6.32 -8.44 12.70
CA ALA A 134 -7.18 -7.58 13.53
C ALA A 134 -8.41 -8.32 14.10
N ALA A 135 -8.89 -9.37 13.44
CA ALA A 135 -9.98 -10.24 13.90
C ALA A 135 -9.71 -10.92 15.26
N GLY A 136 -8.44 -11.04 15.69
CA GLY A 136 -8.06 -11.66 16.97
C GLY A 136 -8.09 -10.71 18.18
N CYS A 137 -8.42 -9.43 17.98
CA CYS A 137 -8.41 -8.41 19.01
C CYS A 137 -9.83 -8.16 19.55
N LEU A 138 -10.02 -8.45 20.85
CA LEU A 138 -11.26 -8.19 21.57
C LEU A 138 -11.55 -6.68 21.66
N VAL A 139 -10.52 -5.85 21.85
CA VAL A 139 -10.68 -4.38 21.83
C VAL A 139 -11.30 -3.95 20.49
N SER A 140 -10.76 -4.41 19.34
CA SER A 140 -11.35 -4.13 18.03
C SER A 140 -12.81 -4.58 17.90
N TYR A 141 -13.19 -5.71 18.51
CA TYR A 141 -14.58 -6.19 18.49
C TYR A 141 -15.51 -5.31 19.33
N CYS A 142 -15.05 -4.89 20.52
CA CYS A 142 -15.80 -4.00 21.40
C CYS A 142 -16.01 -2.61 20.79
N LEU A 143 -15.03 -2.09 20.06
CA LEU A 143 -15.13 -0.82 19.33
C LEU A 143 -15.89 -0.92 18.00
N ASP A 144 -16.48 -2.06 17.65
CA ASP A 144 -17.17 -2.27 16.36
C ASP A 144 -16.27 -2.08 15.12
N ILE A 145 -14.95 -2.11 15.31
CA ILE A 145 -13.93 -2.10 14.24
C ILE A 145 -14.05 -3.41 13.44
N ILE A 146 -14.17 -4.53 14.15
CA ILE A 146 -14.50 -5.84 13.58
C ILE A 146 -15.86 -6.31 14.06
N THR A 147 -16.47 -7.27 13.36
CA THR A 147 -17.77 -7.85 13.77
C THR A 147 -17.68 -9.33 14.14
N VAL A 148 -16.48 -9.90 14.15
CA VAL A 148 -16.22 -11.30 14.52
C VAL A 148 -15.80 -11.35 15.98
N ASP A 149 -16.47 -12.18 16.78
CA ASP A 149 -16.14 -12.39 18.20
C ASP A 149 -14.89 -13.26 18.34
N PRO A 150 -13.76 -12.71 18.84
CA PRO A 150 -12.51 -13.46 18.94
C PRO A 150 -12.56 -14.55 20.00
N LEU A 151 -13.29 -14.37 21.09
CA LEU A 151 -13.40 -15.35 22.18
C LEU A 151 -14.20 -16.56 21.73
N ARG A 152 -15.30 -16.33 21.00
CA ARG A 152 -16.14 -17.40 20.46
C ARG A 152 -15.41 -18.32 19.48
N HIS A 153 -14.40 -17.78 18.79
CA HIS A 153 -13.69 -18.46 17.71
C HIS A 153 -12.23 -18.79 18.08
N ASP A 154 -11.86 -18.68 19.36
CA ASP A 154 -10.51 -18.95 19.88
C ASP A 154 -9.41 -18.20 19.10
N LEU A 155 -9.69 -16.95 18.71
CA LEU A 155 -8.75 -16.12 17.96
C LEU A 155 -7.71 -15.49 18.90
N ILE A 156 -6.46 -15.49 18.44
CA ILE A 156 -5.27 -15.15 19.24
C ILE A 156 -4.90 -13.69 19.00
N PHE A 157 -4.80 -12.90 20.08
CA PHE A 157 -4.45 -11.48 20.03
C PHE A 157 -3.00 -11.25 19.59
N GLU A 158 -2.07 -12.09 20.05
CA GLU A 158 -0.64 -11.98 19.78
C GLU A 158 -0.30 -12.18 18.29
N ARG A 159 -1.23 -12.72 17.49
CA ARG A 159 -1.10 -12.77 16.03
C ARG A 159 -1.31 -11.39 15.40
N PHE A 160 -2.08 -10.53 16.05
CA PHE A 160 -2.29 -9.14 15.66
C PHE A 160 -1.19 -8.25 16.21
N LEU A 161 -0.98 -8.29 17.53
CA LEU A 161 -0.14 -7.36 18.23
C LEU A 161 0.65 -8.11 19.30
N ASN A 162 1.96 -8.21 19.11
CA ASN A 162 2.84 -9.01 19.95
C ASN A 162 3.77 -8.08 20.76
N PRO A 163 3.73 -8.09 22.10
CA PRO A 163 4.61 -7.25 22.91
C PRO A 163 6.10 -7.59 22.75
N GLU A 164 6.44 -8.81 22.35
CA GLU A 164 7.84 -9.24 22.13
C GLU A 164 8.38 -8.83 20.74
N ARG A 165 7.49 -8.41 19.82
CA ARG A 165 7.84 -7.96 18.48
C ARG A 165 7.12 -6.66 18.16
N VAL A 166 7.86 -5.56 18.22
CA VAL A 166 7.37 -4.25 17.76
C VAL A 166 7.26 -4.27 16.24
N SER A 167 6.06 -4.56 15.75
CA SER A 167 5.65 -4.31 14.36
C SER A 167 4.42 -3.43 14.38
N MET A 168 4.28 -2.54 13.39
CA MET A 168 3.10 -1.70 13.29
C MET A 168 1.84 -2.57 13.05
N PRO A 169 0.76 -2.35 13.81
CA PRO A 169 -0.48 -3.07 13.63
C PRO A 169 -1.20 -2.58 12.37
N ASP A 170 -1.68 -3.51 11.54
CA ASP A 170 -2.37 -3.21 10.29
C ASP A 170 -3.86 -3.56 10.41
N ILE A 171 -4.70 -2.54 10.54
CA ILE A 171 -6.16 -2.66 10.59
C ILE A 171 -6.74 -2.24 9.25
N ASP A 172 -6.78 -3.25 8.43
CA ASP A 172 -7.39 -3.26 7.14
C ASP A 172 -8.93 -3.11 7.20
N SER A 173 -9.48 -2.08 6.55
CA SER A 173 -10.91 -1.77 6.58
C SER A 173 -11.57 -1.93 5.21
N ASP A 174 -12.69 -2.64 5.16
CA ASP A 174 -13.48 -2.85 3.96
C ASP A 174 -14.74 -1.99 3.98
N PHE A 175 -14.97 -1.23 2.91
CA PHE A 175 -16.14 -0.39 2.73
C PHE A 175 -16.90 -0.77 1.46
N SER A 176 -18.18 -0.39 1.41
CA SER A 176 -18.92 -0.35 0.14
C SER A 176 -18.18 0.55 -0.86
N SER A 177 -18.12 0.16 -2.14
CA SER A 177 -17.38 0.91 -3.15
C SER A 177 -17.93 2.33 -3.31
N PHE A 178 -19.24 2.51 -3.08
CA PHE A 178 -19.91 3.81 -3.13
C PHE A 178 -19.54 4.71 -1.94
N GLY A 179 -19.38 4.15 -0.75
CA GLY A 179 -19.12 4.92 0.48
C GLY A 179 -17.64 5.17 0.76
N ARG A 180 -16.73 4.40 0.16
CA ARG A 180 -15.27 4.52 0.37
C ARG A 180 -14.77 5.96 0.27
N GLN A 181 -15.13 6.68 -0.80
CA GLN A 181 -14.65 8.05 -1.00
C GLN A 181 -15.14 8.99 0.11
N GLN A 182 -16.37 8.81 0.61
CA GLN A 182 -16.92 9.63 1.68
C GLN A 182 -16.15 9.44 3.00
N VAL A 183 -15.63 8.22 3.26
CA VAL A 183 -14.78 7.95 4.43
C VAL A 183 -13.41 8.58 4.26
N ILE A 184 -12.81 8.51 3.06
CA ILE A 184 -11.55 9.21 2.76
C ILE A 184 -11.72 10.72 2.98
N ASP A 185 -12.78 11.30 2.43
CA ASP A 185 -13.07 12.73 2.56
C ASP A 185 -13.27 13.13 4.03
N TYR A 186 -13.91 12.26 4.84
CA TYR A 186 -14.03 12.47 6.28
C TYR A 186 -12.66 12.52 6.98
N VAL A 187 -11.80 11.55 6.72
CA VAL A 187 -10.44 11.50 7.29
C VAL A 187 -9.64 12.73 6.87
N VAL A 188 -9.67 13.11 5.60
CA VAL A 188 -9.02 14.33 5.09
C VAL A 188 -9.53 15.58 5.79
N ASN A 189 -10.85 15.71 5.98
CA ASN A 189 -11.44 16.88 6.65
C ASN A 189 -11.12 16.93 8.15
N LYS A 190 -11.01 15.76 8.81
CA LYS A 190 -10.76 15.68 10.25
C LYS A 190 -9.28 15.88 10.61
N TYR A 191 -8.38 15.21 9.89
CA TYR A 191 -6.94 15.25 10.19
C TYR A 191 -6.18 16.32 9.41
N GLY A 192 -6.80 16.94 8.41
CA GLY A 192 -6.22 18.03 7.62
C GLY A 192 -5.78 17.58 6.23
N GLN A 193 -5.90 18.48 5.26
CA GLN A 193 -5.56 18.19 3.85
C GLN A 193 -4.08 17.90 3.62
N ASP A 194 -3.20 18.51 4.42
CA ASP A 194 -1.74 18.34 4.28
C ASP A 194 -1.23 17.10 5.03
N ASN A 195 -2.04 16.55 5.93
CA ASN A 195 -1.70 15.44 6.82
C ASN A 195 -2.17 14.07 6.28
N VAL A 196 -2.93 14.07 5.19
CA VAL A 196 -3.51 12.86 4.59
C VAL A 196 -3.19 12.83 3.11
N ALA A 197 -2.57 11.74 2.65
CA ALA A 197 -2.28 11.53 1.24
C ALA A 197 -2.65 10.10 0.81
N GLN A 198 -2.96 9.92 -0.47
CA GLN A 198 -3.09 8.58 -1.04
C GLN A 198 -1.71 8.02 -1.37
N ILE A 199 -1.56 6.70 -1.38
CA ILE A 199 -0.27 6.06 -1.66
C ILE A 199 -0.09 5.89 -3.18
N VAL A 200 1.11 6.12 -3.72
CA VAL A 200 1.38 5.80 -5.13
C VAL A 200 1.55 4.30 -5.36
N THR A 201 1.11 3.84 -6.52
CA THR A 201 1.47 2.53 -7.06
C THR A 201 2.16 2.71 -8.40
N PHE A 202 3.24 1.97 -8.62
CA PHE A 202 3.91 1.94 -9.91
C PHE A 202 3.48 0.70 -10.71
N GLY A 203 2.85 0.93 -11.86
CA GLY A 203 2.61 -0.12 -12.83
C GLY A 203 3.92 -0.45 -13.54
N THR A 204 4.35 -1.71 -13.52
CA THR A 204 5.56 -2.18 -14.19
C THR A 204 5.25 -2.82 -15.55
N LEU A 205 6.26 -2.94 -16.41
CA LEU A 205 6.18 -3.68 -17.67
C LEU A 205 6.16 -5.19 -17.41
N GLY A 206 4.95 -5.77 -17.32
CA GLY A 206 4.81 -7.23 -17.25
C GLY A 206 5.04 -7.91 -18.60
N ALA A 207 5.56 -9.14 -18.60
CA ALA A 207 5.95 -9.95 -19.77
C ALA A 207 5.12 -9.70 -21.05
N ARG A 208 3.81 -9.90 -20.98
CA ARG A 208 2.88 -9.75 -22.13
C ARG A 208 2.82 -8.34 -22.69
N ALA A 209 2.85 -7.33 -21.81
CA ALA A 209 2.82 -5.93 -22.23
C ALA A 209 4.16 -5.55 -22.86
N THR A 210 5.26 -6.02 -22.27
CA THR A 210 6.62 -5.81 -22.75
C THR A 210 6.82 -6.33 -24.17
N ILE A 211 6.46 -7.60 -24.42
CA ILE A 211 6.56 -8.23 -25.75
C ILE A 211 5.76 -7.42 -26.78
N ARG A 212 4.57 -6.92 -26.41
CA ARG A 212 3.74 -6.10 -27.31
C ARG A 212 4.38 -4.76 -27.64
N ASP A 213 4.90 -4.07 -26.62
CA ASP A 213 5.50 -2.75 -26.79
C ASP A 213 6.82 -2.82 -27.58
N VAL A 214 7.69 -3.80 -27.29
CA VAL A 214 8.93 -4.04 -28.04
C VAL A 214 8.63 -4.47 -29.48
N GLY A 215 7.70 -5.40 -29.68
CA GLY A 215 7.33 -5.85 -31.02
C GLY A 215 6.80 -4.72 -31.90
N ARG A 216 6.02 -3.80 -31.31
CA ARG A 216 5.56 -2.59 -32.00
C ARG A 216 6.73 -1.67 -32.36
N ALA A 217 7.70 -1.49 -31.46
CA ALA A 217 8.88 -0.65 -31.71
C ALA A 217 9.80 -1.22 -32.81
N MET A 218 9.94 -2.55 -32.85
CA MET A 218 10.68 -3.27 -33.89
C MET A 218 9.95 -3.31 -35.25
N GLY A 219 8.65 -2.99 -35.28
CA GLY A 219 7.85 -3.06 -36.50
C GLY A 219 7.37 -4.47 -36.87
N ILE A 220 7.39 -5.41 -35.92
CA ILE A 220 6.90 -6.77 -36.12
C ILE A 220 5.36 -6.74 -36.26
N PRO A 221 4.75 -7.49 -37.19
CA PRO A 221 3.30 -7.51 -37.35
C PRO A 221 2.55 -7.85 -36.05
N ASN A 222 1.56 -7.03 -35.68
CA ASN A 222 0.78 -7.17 -34.43
C ASN A 222 0.21 -8.58 -34.21
N SER A 223 -0.21 -9.27 -35.27
CA SER A 223 -0.73 -10.65 -35.19
C SER A 223 0.31 -11.65 -34.67
N ARG A 224 1.56 -11.50 -35.12
CA ARG A 224 2.68 -12.35 -34.72
C ARG A 224 3.12 -12.04 -33.29
N VAL A 225 3.22 -10.75 -32.95
CA VAL A 225 3.53 -10.29 -31.59
C VAL A 225 2.47 -10.76 -30.59
N ASP A 226 1.18 -10.66 -30.95
CA ASP A 226 0.09 -11.11 -30.06
C ASP A 226 0.08 -12.63 -29.86
N THR A 227 0.50 -13.40 -30.87
CA THR A 227 0.68 -14.85 -30.73
C THR A 227 1.75 -15.14 -29.68
N MET A 228 2.90 -14.47 -29.74
CA MET A 228 3.98 -14.63 -28.74
C MET A 228 3.52 -14.20 -27.35
N ALA A 229 2.86 -13.05 -27.23
CA ALA A 229 2.34 -12.55 -25.96
C ALA A 229 1.28 -13.50 -25.34
N LYS A 230 0.45 -14.16 -26.15
CA LYS A 230 -0.53 -15.15 -25.67
C LYS A 230 0.10 -16.45 -25.18
N MET A 231 1.30 -16.80 -25.64
CA MET A 231 2.05 -17.96 -25.16
C MET A 231 2.61 -17.77 -23.74
N MET A 232 2.70 -16.52 -23.25
CA MET A 232 3.02 -16.25 -21.85
C MET A 232 1.88 -16.72 -20.95
N PRO A 233 2.16 -17.26 -19.75
CA PRO A 233 1.13 -17.58 -18.76
C PRO A 233 0.20 -16.39 -18.48
N SER A 234 -1.11 -16.66 -18.34
CA SER A 234 -2.10 -15.62 -18.00
C SER A 234 -2.20 -15.35 -16.50
N MET A 235 -1.65 -16.24 -15.68
CA MET A 235 -1.74 -16.23 -14.22
C MET A 235 -0.33 -16.42 -13.66
N GLY A 236 -0.01 -15.64 -12.62
CA GLY A 236 1.31 -15.65 -11.99
C GLY A 236 2.26 -14.58 -12.55
N ARG A 237 3.20 -14.14 -11.71
CA ARG A 237 4.33 -13.28 -12.11
C ARG A 237 5.45 -14.18 -12.65
N VAL A 238 5.24 -14.73 -13.85
CA VAL A 238 6.28 -15.52 -14.53
C VAL A 238 7.04 -14.57 -15.46
N SER A 239 8.35 -14.53 -15.31
CA SER A 239 9.23 -13.75 -16.19
C SER A 239 9.23 -14.31 -17.62
N ILE A 240 9.67 -13.50 -18.59
CA ILE A 240 9.82 -13.95 -19.97
C ILE A 240 10.79 -15.12 -20.07
N GLU A 241 11.91 -15.06 -19.35
CA GLU A 241 12.94 -16.11 -19.33
C GLU A 241 12.37 -17.44 -18.80
N GLU A 242 11.71 -17.41 -17.64
CA GLU A 242 11.06 -18.59 -17.08
C GLU A 242 9.98 -19.15 -18.00
N ALA A 243 9.22 -18.29 -18.67
CA ALA A 243 8.19 -18.72 -19.60
C ALA A 243 8.78 -19.43 -20.84
N ILE A 244 9.94 -18.97 -21.34
CA ILE A 244 10.69 -19.63 -22.42
C ILE A 244 11.17 -21.01 -21.96
N ASP A 245 11.71 -21.13 -20.76
CA ASP A 245 12.22 -22.40 -20.25
C ASP A 245 11.12 -23.43 -19.95
N GLN A 246 9.96 -22.97 -19.47
CA GLN A 246 8.83 -23.84 -19.14
C GLN A 246 8.02 -24.28 -20.35
N ASN A 247 8.10 -23.57 -21.48
CA ASN A 247 7.32 -23.86 -22.68
C ASN A 247 8.22 -24.36 -23.83
N PRO A 248 8.26 -25.67 -24.11
CA PRO A 248 9.11 -26.24 -25.15
C PRO A 248 8.85 -25.67 -26.56
N GLN A 249 7.60 -25.29 -26.85
CA GLN A 249 7.25 -24.68 -28.13
C GLN A 249 7.83 -23.28 -28.23
N LEU A 250 7.76 -22.49 -27.15
CA LEU A 250 8.32 -21.16 -27.10
C LEU A 250 9.85 -21.18 -27.19
N LYS A 251 10.48 -22.11 -26.47
CA LYS A 251 11.93 -22.37 -26.54
C LYS A 251 12.39 -22.69 -27.95
N LYS A 252 11.63 -23.54 -28.67
CA LYS A 252 11.91 -23.86 -30.06
C LYS A 252 11.83 -22.62 -30.96
N ILE A 253 10.78 -21.82 -30.84
CA ILE A 253 10.62 -20.58 -31.62
C ILE A 253 11.76 -19.61 -31.33
N TYR A 254 12.10 -19.42 -30.05
CA TYR A 254 13.22 -18.57 -29.62
C TYR A 254 14.58 -19.02 -30.20
N GLN A 255 14.78 -20.32 -30.42
CA GLN A 255 16.02 -20.85 -31.01
C GLN A 255 16.06 -20.80 -32.54
N GLU A 256 14.91 -20.95 -33.21
CA GLU A 256 14.82 -21.08 -34.67
C GLU A 256 14.56 -19.75 -35.39
N ASP A 257 13.88 -18.80 -34.74
CA ASP A 257 13.42 -17.56 -35.36
C ASP A 257 14.21 -16.36 -34.81
N MET A 258 15.13 -15.84 -35.63
CA MET A 258 16.04 -14.75 -35.22
C MET A 258 15.31 -13.46 -34.86
N GLU A 259 14.23 -13.11 -35.57
CA GLU A 259 13.47 -11.88 -35.30
C GLU A 259 12.70 -11.97 -33.98
N ILE A 260 12.17 -13.17 -33.68
CA ILE A 260 11.49 -13.42 -32.40
C ILE A 260 12.48 -13.56 -31.25
N ARG A 261 13.67 -14.11 -31.51
CA ARG A 261 14.75 -14.13 -30.52
C ARG A 261 15.13 -12.72 -30.09
N GLU A 262 15.38 -11.83 -31.06
CA GLU A 262 15.71 -10.43 -30.78
C GLU A 262 14.59 -9.70 -30.02
N LEU A 263 13.33 -9.97 -30.38
CA LEU A 263 12.16 -9.48 -29.64
C LEU A 263 12.19 -9.90 -28.17
N PHE A 264 12.47 -11.17 -27.88
CA PHE A 264 12.55 -11.66 -26.51
C PHE A 264 13.77 -11.11 -25.76
N ASP A 265 14.95 -11.07 -26.40
CA ASP A 265 16.18 -10.52 -25.83
C ASP A 265 16.00 -9.07 -25.37
N MET A 266 15.42 -8.22 -26.24
CA MET A 266 15.10 -6.84 -25.88
C MET A 266 13.99 -6.75 -24.81
N SER A 267 12.99 -7.63 -24.89
CA SER A 267 11.88 -7.62 -23.91
C SER A 267 12.37 -7.99 -22.50
N MET A 268 13.30 -8.94 -22.37
CA MET A 268 13.88 -9.34 -21.09
C MET A 268 14.67 -8.20 -20.43
N GLN A 269 15.32 -7.32 -21.22
CA GLN A 269 16.09 -6.19 -20.69
C GLN A 269 15.23 -5.10 -20.04
N ILE A 270 13.96 -4.96 -20.46
CA ILE A 270 13.06 -3.91 -19.98
C ILE A 270 11.87 -4.46 -19.17
N GLU A 271 11.76 -5.78 -19.03
CA GLU A 271 10.76 -6.41 -18.18
C GLU A 271 10.92 -5.93 -16.73
N GLY A 272 9.78 -5.63 -16.08
CA GLY A 272 9.75 -5.15 -14.70
C GLY A 272 10.06 -3.66 -14.55
N MET A 273 10.52 -2.96 -15.59
CA MET A 273 10.76 -1.52 -15.50
C MET A 273 9.47 -0.75 -15.18
N PRO A 274 9.52 0.33 -14.36
CA PRO A 274 8.37 1.19 -14.11
C PRO A 274 7.84 1.82 -15.40
N ARG A 275 6.51 1.82 -15.56
CA ARG A 275 5.83 2.36 -16.76
C ARG A 275 5.04 3.63 -16.47
N HIS A 276 4.23 3.61 -15.41
CA HIS A 276 3.39 4.73 -15.03
C HIS A 276 3.13 4.72 -13.52
N SER A 277 2.91 5.91 -12.95
CA SER A 277 2.42 6.08 -11.59
C SER A 277 0.90 6.15 -11.59
N SER A 278 0.26 5.41 -10.69
CA SER A 278 -1.18 5.44 -10.43
C SER A 278 -1.43 5.60 -8.93
N VAL A 279 -2.69 5.81 -8.55
CA VAL A 279 -3.14 5.87 -7.16
C VAL A 279 -3.36 4.45 -6.63
N HIS A 280 -2.89 4.14 -5.41
CA HIS A 280 -3.15 2.86 -4.77
C HIS A 280 -4.65 2.69 -4.53
N ALA A 281 -5.16 1.48 -4.79
CA ALA A 281 -6.60 1.22 -4.77
C ALA A 281 -7.23 1.35 -3.38
N SER A 282 -6.43 1.22 -2.31
CA SER A 282 -6.89 1.28 -0.92
C SER A 282 -6.07 2.18 0.00
N GLY A 283 -4.84 2.51 -0.39
CA GLY A 283 -3.81 2.92 0.56
C GLY A 283 -3.88 4.41 0.80
N ILE A 284 -4.07 4.80 2.05
CA ILE A 284 -3.91 6.16 2.52
C ILE A 284 -2.84 6.20 3.61
N VAL A 285 -2.14 7.31 3.70
CA VAL A 285 -1.23 7.61 4.81
C VAL A 285 -1.83 8.76 5.61
N VAL A 286 -1.77 8.65 6.93
CA VAL A 286 -2.21 9.68 7.87
C VAL A 286 -1.06 9.97 8.82
N SER A 287 -0.69 11.24 8.97
CA SER A 287 0.37 11.68 9.88
C SER A 287 -0.10 12.83 10.77
N LYS A 288 0.64 13.02 11.87
CA LYS A 288 0.49 14.16 12.77
C LYS A 288 0.95 15.47 12.13
N ASP A 289 2.04 15.45 11.37
CA ASP A 289 2.55 16.61 10.64
C ASP A 289 2.22 16.47 9.14
N ALA A 290 2.45 17.56 8.38
CA ALA A 290 2.25 17.54 6.94
C ALA A 290 3.10 16.44 6.27
N ILE A 291 2.51 15.70 5.34
CA ILE A 291 3.13 14.51 4.73
C ILE A 291 4.40 14.88 3.94
N ASP A 292 4.46 16.09 3.39
CA ASP A 292 5.61 16.61 2.64
C ASP A 292 6.85 16.89 3.49
N ASN A 293 6.72 16.90 4.83
CA ASN A 293 7.88 16.88 5.73
C ASN A 293 8.63 15.54 5.70
N TYR A 294 7.94 14.45 5.32
CA TYR A 294 8.51 13.09 5.34
C TYR A 294 8.77 12.57 3.93
N VAL A 295 7.84 12.79 2.99
CA VAL A 295 7.92 12.22 1.64
C VAL A 295 7.44 13.18 0.56
N PRO A 296 8.07 13.18 -0.63
CA PRO A 296 7.61 14.03 -1.72
C PRO A 296 6.22 13.62 -2.19
N LEU A 297 5.42 14.61 -2.60
CA LEU A 297 4.06 14.43 -3.09
C LEU A 297 3.94 14.76 -4.58
N LYS A 298 3.00 14.09 -5.26
CA LYS A 298 2.67 14.31 -6.65
C LYS A 298 1.15 14.35 -6.82
N LYS A 299 0.66 15.18 -7.74
CA LYS A 299 -0.74 15.13 -8.15
C LYS A 299 -0.96 14.10 -9.26
N VAL A 300 -1.80 13.10 -9.03
CA VAL A 300 -2.18 12.06 -10.00
C VAL A 300 -3.70 12.03 -10.10
N GLU A 301 -4.24 12.27 -11.30
CA GLU A 301 -5.69 12.27 -11.57
C GLU A 301 -6.50 13.19 -10.61
N GLY A 302 -5.90 14.29 -10.17
CA GLY A 302 -6.53 15.23 -9.23
C GLY A 302 -6.27 14.94 -7.75
N ASN A 303 -5.81 13.74 -7.40
CA ASN A 303 -5.50 13.32 -6.03
C ASN A 303 -4.04 13.64 -5.66
N MET A 304 -3.82 14.03 -4.40
CA MET A 304 -2.48 14.11 -3.85
C MET A 304 -2.01 12.70 -3.48
N VAL A 305 -0.90 12.27 -4.08
CA VAL A 305 -0.28 10.98 -3.80
C VAL A 305 1.14 11.13 -3.28
N THR A 306 1.56 10.23 -2.40
CA THR A 306 2.98 10.07 -2.04
C THR A 306 3.79 9.70 -3.28
N MET A 307 5.09 9.98 -3.30
CA MET A 307 5.99 9.46 -4.33
C MET A 307 6.68 8.16 -3.91
N PHE A 308 6.51 7.76 -2.65
CA PHE A 308 6.98 6.49 -2.10
C PHE A 308 5.84 5.48 -2.03
N THR A 309 6.17 4.23 -2.34
CA THR A 309 5.29 3.09 -2.28
C THR A 309 4.91 2.74 -0.85
N MET A 310 3.88 1.91 -0.71
CA MET A 310 3.38 1.44 0.58
C MET A 310 4.47 0.89 1.51
N ASN A 311 5.37 0.06 0.98
CA ASN A 311 6.45 -0.54 1.77
C ASN A 311 7.48 0.50 2.20
N GLU A 312 7.85 1.44 1.31
CA GLU A 312 8.81 2.50 1.63
C GLU A 312 8.25 3.47 2.69
N LEU A 313 6.94 3.73 2.67
CA LEU A 313 6.27 4.53 3.72
C LEU A 313 6.28 3.81 5.07
N GLU A 314 6.04 2.49 5.06
CA GLU A 314 6.08 1.66 6.27
C GLU A 314 7.50 1.62 6.87
N GLU A 315 8.53 1.49 6.02
CA GLU A 315 9.95 1.55 6.43
C GLU A 315 10.32 2.92 7.03
N LEU A 316 9.73 4.01 6.55
CA LEU A 316 9.86 5.35 7.12
C LEU A 316 9.01 5.57 8.38
N GLY A 317 8.34 4.54 8.89
CA GLY A 317 7.53 4.62 10.10
C GLY A 317 6.22 5.39 9.95
N LEU A 318 5.78 5.68 8.72
CA LEU A 318 4.47 6.28 8.47
C LEU A 318 3.38 5.22 8.57
N LEU A 319 2.32 5.55 9.29
CA LEU A 319 1.18 4.65 9.42
C LEU A 319 0.32 4.64 8.16
N LYS A 320 0.19 3.47 7.55
CA LYS A 320 -0.74 3.21 6.45
C LYS A 320 -2.11 2.79 6.97
N MET A 321 -3.16 3.14 6.23
CA MET A 321 -4.49 2.59 6.39
C MET A 321 -5.03 2.16 5.04
N ASP A 322 -5.59 0.96 4.95
CA ASP A 322 -6.12 0.43 3.71
C ASP A 322 -7.64 0.44 3.69
N PHE A 323 -8.20 1.37 2.93
CA PHE A 323 -9.64 1.54 2.71
C PHE A 323 -10.03 0.86 1.40
N LEU A 324 -10.45 -0.40 1.48
CA LEU A 324 -10.74 -1.22 0.30
C LEU A 324 -12.22 -1.13 -0.08
N GLY A 325 -12.50 -0.90 -1.36
CA GLY A 325 -13.87 -0.92 -1.89
C GLY A 325 -14.26 -2.34 -2.32
N LEU A 326 -15.14 -3.00 -1.57
CA LEU A 326 -15.61 -4.35 -1.88
C LEU A 326 -16.99 -4.35 -2.55
N LYS A 327 -17.01 -4.80 -3.81
CA LYS A 327 -18.27 -5.00 -4.56
C LYS A 327 -19.26 -5.94 -3.88
N ASN A 328 -18.77 -6.91 -3.10
CA ASN A 328 -19.63 -7.82 -2.35
C ASN A 328 -20.47 -7.08 -1.30
N LEU A 329 -19.89 -6.06 -0.64
CA LEU A 329 -20.62 -5.23 0.31
C LEU A 329 -21.70 -4.41 -0.39
N ASP A 330 -21.43 -3.90 -1.59
CA ASP A 330 -22.43 -3.19 -2.39
C ASP A 330 -23.63 -4.07 -2.73
N VAL A 331 -23.39 -5.33 -3.11
CA VAL A 331 -24.45 -6.30 -3.44
C VAL A 331 -25.29 -6.62 -2.20
N ILE A 332 -24.66 -6.81 -1.05
CA ILE A 332 -25.35 -7.07 0.22
C ILE A 332 -26.22 -5.86 0.61
N ASP A 333 -25.67 -4.66 0.57
CA ASP A 333 -26.38 -3.43 0.90
C ASP A 333 -27.61 -3.21 0.01
N GLN A 334 -27.45 -3.34 -1.32
CA GLN A 334 -28.56 -3.25 -2.27
C GLN A 334 -29.62 -4.32 -2.01
N SER A 335 -29.20 -5.55 -1.73
CA SER A 335 -30.13 -6.66 -1.43
C SER A 335 -30.97 -6.35 -0.19
N VAL A 336 -30.35 -5.86 0.89
CA VAL A 336 -31.05 -5.48 2.12
C VAL A 336 -32.02 -4.32 1.88
N LYS A 337 -31.62 -3.30 1.10
CA LYS A 337 -32.49 -2.16 0.74
C LYS A 337 -33.73 -2.61 -0.04
N ILE A 338 -33.55 -3.50 -1.03
CA ILE A 338 -34.65 -4.06 -1.83
C ILE A 338 -35.60 -4.90 -0.96
N ILE A 339 -35.08 -5.71 -0.03
CA ILE A 339 -35.92 -6.49 0.88
C ILE A 339 -36.74 -5.56 1.79
N LYS A 340 -36.14 -4.50 2.32
CA LYS A 340 -36.84 -3.52 3.17
C LYS A 340 -37.91 -2.74 2.41
N SER A 341 -37.69 -2.42 1.14
CA SER A 341 -38.69 -1.69 0.32
C SER A 341 -39.85 -2.55 -0.17
N ASN A 342 -39.69 -3.88 -0.18
CA ASN A 342 -40.71 -4.84 -0.57
C ASN A 342 -41.43 -5.50 0.64
N ARG A 343 -41.12 -5.04 1.85
CA ARG A 343 -41.92 -5.28 3.06
C ARG A 343 -42.87 -4.11 3.26
#